data_AF-A0A7S1JEC1-F1
#
_entry.id   AF-A0A7S1JEC1-F1
#
_cell.length_a   1.000
_cell.length_b   1.000
_cell.length_c   1.000
_cell.angle_alpha   90.00
_cell.angle_beta   90.00
_cell.angle_gamma   90.00
#
_symmetry.space_group_name_H-M   'P 1'
#
loop_
_entity.id
_entity.type
_entity.pdbx_description
1 polymer ?
#
loop_
_entity_poly.entity_id
_entity_poly.type
_entity_poly.pdbx_seq_one_letter_code
_entity_poly.pdbx_strand_id
1 'polypeptide(L)'
;KEVYAVAFSPDGQTLASGSEDHSVRLLRASDGAHLLTLDGHTNDVLGVAFSPDGRTLATGSSDTTVRLWQVSDSTTEEGTPPESEDVAELRRENERLRDRLAEVERTSQSSIQSLQAELAQSQRLCAGLRE
;
A
#
# COMPACT_ATOMS: atom_id res chain seq x y z
N LYS A 1 -4.40 22.07 -18.54
CA LYS A 1 -4.87 21.22 -17.44
C LYS A 1 -5.71 22.11 -16.55
N GLU A 2 -7.01 21.99 -16.71
CA GLU A 2 -8.00 22.75 -15.94
C GLU A 2 -8.23 22.11 -14.57
N VAL A 3 -8.59 22.95 -13.60
CA VAL A 3 -9.02 22.51 -12.26
C VAL A 3 -10.52 22.70 -12.21
N TYR A 4 -11.27 21.61 -12.00
CA TYR A 4 -12.72 21.63 -12.01
C TYR A 4 -13.33 21.77 -10.62
N ALA A 5 -12.64 21.29 -9.58
CA ALA A 5 -13.14 21.31 -8.23
C ALA A 5 -12.03 21.54 -7.21
N VAL A 6 -12.37 22.25 -6.13
CA VAL A 6 -11.51 22.47 -4.96
C VAL A 6 -12.33 22.35 -3.68
N ALA A 7 -11.72 21.83 -2.60
CA ALA A 7 -12.33 21.76 -1.28
C ALA A 7 -11.28 21.88 -0.17
N PHE A 8 -11.56 22.68 0.85
CA PHE A 8 -10.77 22.69 2.08
C PHE A 8 -11.19 21.54 2.99
N SER A 9 -10.23 20.98 3.72
CA SER A 9 -10.51 20.12 4.87
C SER A 9 -11.21 20.91 5.97
N PRO A 10 -12.01 20.27 6.85
CA PRO A 10 -12.75 20.96 7.90
C PRO A 10 -11.86 21.71 8.90
N ASP A 11 -10.64 21.22 9.14
CA ASP A 11 -9.62 21.87 9.97
C ASP A 11 -8.88 23.02 9.25
N GLY A 12 -9.13 23.19 7.95
CA GLY A 12 -8.50 24.20 7.10
C GLY A 12 -7.02 23.98 6.81
N GLN A 13 -6.42 22.84 7.17
CA GLN A 13 -4.99 22.58 6.97
C GLN A 13 -4.66 22.06 5.58
N THR A 14 -5.62 21.41 4.92
CA THR A 14 -5.44 20.75 3.63
C THR A 14 -6.42 21.30 2.59
N LEU A 15 -5.96 21.50 1.37
CA LEU A 15 -6.76 21.80 0.20
C LEU A 15 -6.69 20.62 -0.77
N ALA A 16 -7.84 20.10 -1.19
CA ALA A 16 -7.95 19.13 -2.27
C ALA A 16 -8.34 19.83 -3.58
N SER A 17 -7.79 19.37 -4.70
CA SER A 17 -8.16 19.83 -6.04
C SER A 17 -8.32 18.66 -7.01
N GLY A 18 -9.40 18.65 -7.80
CA GLY A 18 -9.65 17.72 -8.91
C GLY A 18 -9.42 18.38 -10.26
N SER A 19 -8.82 17.65 -11.20
CA SER A 19 -8.28 18.18 -12.45
C SER A 19 -8.64 17.33 -13.67
N GLU A 20 -8.57 17.96 -14.86
CA GLU A 20 -8.65 17.34 -16.20
C GLU A 20 -7.58 16.26 -16.40
N ASP A 21 -6.49 16.28 -15.63
CA ASP A 21 -5.46 15.25 -15.71
C ASP A 21 -5.74 13.98 -14.91
N HIS A 22 -7.00 13.81 -14.50
CA HIS A 22 -7.51 12.68 -13.74
C HIS A 22 -6.90 12.55 -12.34
N SER A 23 -6.08 13.52 -11.92
CA SER A 23 -5.44 13.51 -10.61
C SER A 23 -6.27 14.28 -9.59
N VAL A 24 -6.18 13.84 -8.35
CA VAL A 24 -6.59 14.64 -7.19
C VAL A 24 -5.36 15.00 -6.40
N ARG A 25 -5.15 16.29 -6.15
CA ARG A 25 -3.97 16.77 -5.43
C ARG A 25 -4.36 17.31 -4.08
N LEU A 26 -3.59 16.94 -3.06
CA LEU A 26 -3.66 17.53 -1.74
C LEU A 26 -2.52 18.54 -1.60
N LEU A 27 -2.85 19.72 -1.10
CA LEU A 27 -1.91 20.81 -0.84
C LEU A 27 -2.08 21.28 0.60
N ARG A 28 -1.00 21.73 1.21
CA ARG A 28 -1.06 22.41 2.51
C ARG A 28 -1.66 23.79 2.30
N ALA A 29 -2.70 24.11 3.06
CA ALA A 29 -3.42 25.37 2.92
C ALA A 29 -2.58 26.61 3.26
N SER A 30 -1.59 26.48 4.16
CA SER A 30 -0.82 27.62 4.66
C SER A 30 0.14 28.22 3.63
N ASP A 31 0.72 27.39 2.75
CA ASP A 31 1.79 27.78 1.83
C ASP A 31 1.59 27.22 0.40
N GLY A 32 0.54 26.43 0.18
CA GLY A 32 0.29 25.76 -1.10
C GLY A 32 1.27 24.63 -1.39
N ALA A 33 2.04 24.15 -0.41
CA ALA A 33 2.98 23.06 -0.60
C ALA A 33 2.23 21.80 -1.03
N HIS A 34 2.72 21.15 -2.09
CA HIS A 34 2.17 19.88 -2.54
C HIS A 34 2.41 18.79 -1.48
N LEU A 35 1.36 18.12 -1.04
CA LEU A 35 1.42 17.05 -0.06
C LEU A 35 1.36 15.67 -0.71
N LEU A 36 0.38 15.46 -1.58
CA LEU A 36 0.11 14.16 -2.17
C LEU A 36 -0.63 14.30 -3.51
N THR A 37 -0.36 13.38 -4.43
CA THR A 37 -1.19 13.15 -5.62
C THR A 37 -1.89 11.79 -5.46
N LEU A 38 -3.20 11.79 -5.66
CA LEU A 38 -4.06 10.62 -5.62
C LEU A 38 -4.40 10.25 -7.06
N ASP A 39 -3.79 9.17 -7.52
CA ASP A 39 -3.99 8.62 -8.85
C ASP A 39 -4.96 7.44 -8.80
N GLY A 40 -5.89 7.39 -9.74
CA GLY A 40 -6.83 6.27 -9.84
C GLY A 40 -8.05 6.52 -10.71
N HIS A 41 -8.43 7.78 -10.91
CA HIS A 41 -9.44 8.11 -11.91
C HIS A 41 -8.87 7.95 -13.32
N THR A 42 -9.73 7.57 -14.26
CA THR A 42 -9.35 7.38 -15.67
C THR A 42 -9.89 8.48 -16.59
N ASN A 43 -10.57 9.48 -16.00
CA ASN A 43 -11.14 10.63 -16.68
C ASN A 43 -11.21 11.84 -15.72
N ASP A 44 -11.64 12.99 -16.21
CA ASP A 44 -11.70 14.27 -15.47
C ASP A 44 -12.29 14.12 -14.06
N VAL A 45 -11.64 14.71 -13.07
CA VAL A 45 -12.20 14.78 -11.71
C VAL A 45 -13.01 16.06 -11.57
N LEU A 46 -14.33 15.92 -11.55
CA LEU A 46 -15.28 17.03 -11.56
C LEU A 46 -15.75 17.46 -10.17
N GLY A 47 -15.52 16.64 -9.15
CA GLY A 47 -15.98 16.92 -7.79
C GLY A 47 -15.01 16.41 -6.74
N VAL A 48 -14.82 17.20 -5.69
CA VAL A 48 -14.05 16.84 -4.49
C VAL A 48 -14.78 17.33 -3.24
N ALA A 49 -14.83 16.52 -2.19
CA ALA A 49 -15.45 16.90 -0.91
C ALA A 49 -14.81 16.15 0.25
N PHE A 50 -14.47 16.88 1.32
CA PHE A 50 -14.07 16.26 2.58
C PHE A 50 -15.29 15.85 3.40
N SER A 51 -15.17 14.75 4.13
CA SER A 51 -16.08 14.41 5.22
C SER A 51 -16.00 15.47 6.32
N PRO A 52 -17.08 15.68 7.11
CA PRO A 52 -17.07 16.67 8.19
C PRO A 52 -16.01 16.43 9.27
N ASP A 53 -15.56 15.18 9.43
CA ASP A 53 -14.49 14.80 10.36
C ASP A 53 -13.08 14.91 9.74
N GLY A 54 -12.97 15.28 8.45
CA GLY A 54 -11.71 15.47 7.73
C GLY A 54 -10.98 14.18 7.33
N ARG A 55 -11.44 13.01 7.78
CA ARG A 55 -10.74 11.74 7.61
C ARG A 55 -10.92 11.12 6.23
N THR A 56 -11.98 11.47 5.53
CA THR A 56 -12.31 10.88 4.22
C THR A 56 -12.49 11.98 3.18
N LEU A 57 -11.84 11.82 2.04
CA LEU A 57 -12.07 12.63 0.85
C LEU A 57 -12.87 11.81 -0.16
N ALA A 58 -13.99 12.35 -0.63
CA ALA A 58 -14.75 11.81 -1.75
C ALA A 58 -14.41 12.55 -3.04
N THR A 59 -14.19 11.81 -4.12
CA THR A 59 -13.88 12.36 -5.44
C THR A 59 -14.79 11.75 -6.49
N GLY A 60 -15.40 12.59 -7.32
CA GLY A 60 -16.28 12.19 -8.41
C GLY A 60 -15.65 12.51 -9.76
N SER A 61 -15.73 11.56 -10.70
CA SER A 61 -15.11 11.69 -12.02
C SER A 61 -16.07 11.39 -13.16
N SER A 62 -15.76 11.94 -14.33
CA SER A 62 -16.36 11.58 -15.63
C SER A 62 -16.16 10.11 -16.01
N ASP A 63 -15.32 9.35 -15.27
CA ASP A 63 -15.15 7.90 -15.43
C ASP A 63 -16.33 7.09 -14.86
N THR A 64 -17.40 7.76 -14.44
CA THR A 64 -18.61 7.20 -13.83
C THR A 64 -18.40 6.58 -12.44
N THR A 65 -17.26 6.86 -11.80
CA THR A 65 -16.94 6.37 -10.47
C THR A 65 -16.87 7.49 -9.43
N VAL A 66 -17.14 7.09 -8.18
CA VAL A 66 -16.79 7.86 -6.99
C VAL A 66 -15.71 7.06 -6.25
N ARG A 67 -14.65 7.74 -5.81
CA ARG A 67 -13.60 7.15 -4.99
C ARG A 67 -13.58 7.82 -3.62
N LEU A 68 -13.29 7.00 -2.61
CA LEU A 68 -13.09 7.44 -1.24
C LEU A 68 -11.62 7.25 -0.88
N TRP A 69 -11.02 8.29 -0.32
CA TRP A 69 -9.62 8.30 0.09
C TRP A 69 -9.55 8.59 1.58
N GLN A 70 -8.81 7.77 2.31
CA GLN A 70 -8.52 8.07 3.71
C GLN A 70 -7.41 9.12 3.76
N VAL A 71 -7.69 10.25 4.39
CA VAL A 71 -6.75 11.33 4.63
C VAL A 71 -6.31 11.19 6.08
N SER A 72 -5.10 10.68 6.29
CA SER A 72 -4.53 10.55 7.63
C SER A 72 -3.99 11.92 8.07
N ASP A 73 -4.38 12.35 9.28
CA ASP A 73 -3.79 13.53 9.91
C ASP A 73 -2.28 13.31 10.04
N SER A 74 -1.47 14.18 9.44
CA SER A 74 -0.01 14.16 9.59
C SER A 74 0.45 14.66 10.97
N THR A 75 -0.47 14.84 11.94
CA THR A 75 -0.21 15.48 13.24
C THR A 75 -0.15 14.49 14.40
N THR A 76 0.04 13.20 14.12
CA THR A 76 0.42 12.22 15.16
C THR A 76 1.63 11.45 14.67
N GLU A 77 2.81 12.03 14.93
CA GLU A 77 3.97 11.21 15.26
C GLU A 77 3.55 10.25 16.39
N GLU A 78 3.89 8.97 16.21
CA GLU A 78 3.71 7.84 17.12
C GLU A 78 2.27 7.33 17.38
N GLY A 79 2.02 6.13 16.85
CA GLY A 79 0.99 5.22 17.35
C GLY A 79 -0.14 4.99 16.36
N THR A 80 0.07 4.00 15.48
CA THR A 80 -0.90 3.00 15.01
C THR A 80 -2.37 3.45 14.88
N PRO A 81 -2.99 3.39 13.68
CA PRO A 81 -4.43 3.61 13.54
C PRO A 81 -5.20 2.63 14.45
N PRO A 82 -6.41 2.98 14.94
CA PRO A 82 -7.34 1.96 15.39
C PRO A 82 -7.76 1.15 14.16
N GLU A 83 -6.93 0.17 13.80
CA GLU A 83 -7.30 -0.89 12.88
C GLU A 83 -8.57 -1.52 13.45
N SER A 84 -9.64 -1.60 12.64
CA SER A 84 -10.79 -2.43 13.01
C SER A 84 -10.27 -3.81 13.43
N GLU A 85 -10.87 -4.43 14.45
CA GLU A 85 -10.40 -5.73 14.98
C GLU A 85 -10.19 -6.75 13.85
N ASP A 86 -11.07 -6.72 12.83
CA ASP A 86 -10.99 -7.53 11.61
C ASP A 86 -9.67 -7.36 10.84
N VAL A 87 -9.16 -6.13 10.69
CA VAL A 87 -7.91 -5.85 9.97
C VAL A 87 -6.70 -6.24 10.81
N ALA A 88 -6.74 -6.00 12.11
CA ALA A 88 -5.68 -6.41 13.04
C ALA A 88 -5.56 -7.94 13.12
N GLU A 89 -6.68 -8.66 13.09
CA GLU A 89 -6.73 -10.12 13.01
C GLU A 89 -6.15 -10.63 11.69
N LEU A 90 -6.59 -10.07 10.56
CA LEU A 90 -6.05 -10.42 9.23
C LEU A 90 -4.55 -10.16 9.11
N ARG A 91 -4.04 -9.11 9.76
CA ARG A 91 -2.61 -8.78 9.80
C ARG A 91 -1.82 -9.80 10.61
N ARG A 92 -2.30 -10.17 11.80
CA ARG A 92 -1.71 -11.23 12.64
C ARG A 92 -1.72 -12.58 11.92
N GLU A 93 -2.81 -12.89 11.22
CA GLU A 93 -2.90 -14.11 10.44
C GLU A 93 -1.93 -14.10 9.24
N ASN A 94 -1.80 -12.98 8.53
CA ASN A 94 -0.79 -12.82 7.48
C ASN A 94 0.64 -13.02 8.00
N GLU A 95 0.95 -12.48 9.17
CA GLU A 95 2.27 -12.64 9.79
C GLU A 95 2.54 -14.11 10.16
N ARG A 96 1.56 -14.79 10.77
CA ARG A 96 1.63 -16.24 11.03
C ARG A 96 1.81 -17.06 9.75
N LEU A 97 1.11 -16.70 8.67
CA LEU A 97 1.25 -17.38 7.38
C LEU A 97 2.63 -17.17 6.77
N ARG A 98 3.21 -15.98 6.90
CA ARG A 98 4.59 -15.69 6.46
C ARG A 98 5.61 -16.49 7.27
N ASP A 99 5.44 -16.61 8.58
CA ASP A 99 6.33 -17.42 9.42
C ASP A 99 6.27 -18.90 9.05
N ARG A 100 5.06 -19.45 8.84
CA ARG A 100 4.86 -20.83 8.37
C ARG A 100 5.47 -21.05 7.00
N LEU A 101 5.32 -20.09 6.08
CA LEU A 101 5.93 -20.16 4.76
C LEU A 101 7.46 -20.19 4.86
N ALA A 102 8.05 -19.31 5.67
CA ALA A 102 9.50 -19.28 5.89
C ALA A 102 10.03 -20.59 6.50
N GLU A 103 9.27 -21.26 7.36
CA GLU A 103 9.63 -22.57 7.90
C GLU A 103 9.59 -23.69 6.85
N VAL A 104 8.57 -23.69 6.00
CA VAL A 104 8.46 -24.61 4.86
C VAL A 104 9.62 -24.40 3.88
N GLU A 105 9.99 -23.16 3.58
CA GLU A 105 11.12 -22.85 2.72
C GLU A 105 12.45 -23.31 3.32
N ARG A 106 12.68 -23.09 4.63
CA ARG A 106 13.89 -23.57 5.31
C ARG A 106 14.00 -25.10 5.30
N THR A 107 12.90 -25.79 5.58
CA THR A 107 12.88 -27.26 5.58
C THR A 107 13.08 -27.83 4.17
N SER A 108 12.48 -27.20 3.15
CA SER A 108 12.73 -27.48 1.74
C SER A 108 14.20 -27.31 1.38
N GLN A 109 14.81 -26.17 1.70
CA GLN A 109 16.21 -25.87 1.38
C GLN A 109 17.17 -26.84 2.06
N SER A 110 16.93 -27.17 3.34
CA SER A 110 17.75 -28.14 4.10
C SER A 110 17.70 -29.54 3.47
N SER A 111 16.51 -29.97 3.04
CA SER A 111 16.33 -31.27 2.38
C SER A 111 17.05 -31.32 1.03
N ILE A 112 16.94 -30.24 0.24
CA ILE A 112 17.65 -30.10 -1.05
C ILE A 112 19.16 -30.16 -0.84
N GLN A 113 19.70 -29.44 0.15
CA GLN A 113 21.14 -29.45 0.46
C GLN A 113 21.64 -30.84 0.88
N SER A 114 20.84 -31.57 1.66
CA SER A 114 21.17 -32.93 2.10
C SER A 114 21.25 -33.90 0.90
N LEU A 115 20.26 -33.86 0.00
CA LEU A 115 20.26 -34.66 -1.22
C LEU A 115 21.43 -34.29 -2.16
N GLN A 116 21.78 -33.02 -2.26
CA GLN A 116 22.94 -32.56 -3.03
C GLN A 116 24.26 -33.08 -2.43
N ALA A 117 24.38 -33.13 -1.11
CA ALA A 117 25.56 -33.67 -0.42
C ALA A 117 25.71 -35.18 -0.65
N GLU A 118 24.63 -35.95 -0.53
CA GLU A 118 24.63 -37.39 -0.81
C GLU A 118 25.00 -37.69 -2.28
N LEU A 119 24.42 -36.93 -3.22
CA LEU A 119 24.76 -37.06 -4.64
C LEU A 119 26.24 -36.79 -4.89
N ALA A 120 26.80 -35.72 -4.30
CA ALA A 120 28.21 -35.39 -4.43
C ALA A 120 29.12 -36.48 -3.83
N GLN A 121 28.72 -37.09 -2.71
CA GLN A 121 29.46 -38.21 -2.11
C GLN A 121 29.44 -39.45 -3.01
N SER A 122 28.28 -39.80 -3.56
CA SER A 122 28.13 -40.91 -4.50
C SER A 122 28.97 -40.72 -5.77
N GLN A 123 28.97 -39.50 -6.33
CA GLN A 123 29.80 -39.17 -7.50
C GLN A 123 31.30 -39.34 -7.22
N ARG A 124 31.79 -38.94 -6.05
CA ARG A 124 33.20 -39.12 -5.65
C ARG A 124 33.58 -40.59 -5.49
N LEU A 125 32.72 -41.40 -4.87
CA LEU A 125 32.94 -42.85 -4.74
C LEU A 125 33.02 -43.53 -6.12
N CYS A 126 32.13 -43.16 -7.04
CA CYS A 126 32.14 -43.66 -8.41
C CYS A 126 33.39 -43.23 -9.20
N ALA A 127 33.92 -42.03 -8.96
CA ALA A 127 35.14 -41.55 -9.62
C ALA A 127 36.39 -42.29 -9.13
N GLY A 128 36.53 -42.51 -7.82
CA GLY A 128 37.68 -43.22 -7.24
C GLY A 128 37.71 -44.72 -7.52
N LEU A 129 36.57 -45.35 -7.86
CA LEU A 129 36.50 -46.75 -8.28
C LEU A 129 36.90 -46.97 -9.76
N ARG A 130 37.09 -45.89 -10.53
CA ARG A 130 37.48 -45.93 -11.95
C ARG A 130 38.98 -45.70 -12.18
N GLU A 131 39.73 -45.38 -11.13
CA GLU A 131 41.20 -45.32 -11.12
C GLU A 131 41.80 -46.64 -10.63
#